data_AF-A0AAW0CNE1-F1
#
_entry.id   AF-A0AAW0CNE1-F1
#
_cell.length_a   1.000
_cell.length_b   1.000
_cell.length_c   1.000
_cell.angle_alpha   90.00
_cell.angle_beta   90.00
_cell.angle_gamma   90.00
#
_symmetry.space_group_name_H-M   'P 1'
#
loop_
_entity.id
_entity.type
_entity.pdbx_description
1 polymer ?
#
loop_
_entity_poly.entity_id
_entity_poly.type
_entity_poly.pdbx_seq_one_letter_code
_entity_poly.pdbx_strand_id
1 'polypeptide(L)'
;MLELVDDRDPRVVFEPQDSWILAGGKGEFSQTTHGTRTSNATMTFRFNGTYIEVRGTNPKLAESPVSPVTVFTIDDGTPVYYAPRILETAVQHQKMFASANLMDGEHELRMVNTEANGKVWVDYLAFIPGKAEKRVLVDDSDQRVSYSPENAWFRSGIPEEYNGTTHGTNTTNAEMVFSFEGTYIEVYGTLQSGSEVSVVFSVDDGSPFNYTRNVTETLIRQKLFSSNLTDGEHELRVMNTREGGVIFLDYLAYVPSEGGSPSVRSTPEPSASSSGLNPVAIAGIAVASLVVFVVVGFLVWWWRFRGRINGHWKVARRRQMNLKPDPYHLQFPSNLFSPVRGSPGSPTAPSSRLTWPRDDDSLTATWTAPSERAKYGEADLNPRLYGS
;
A
#
# COMPACT_ATOMS: atom_id res chain seq x y z
N MET A 1 17.56 1.50 -12.14
CA MET A 1 17.36 2.57 -13.15
C MET A 1 16.42 3.60 -12.56
N LEU A 2 16.62 4.90 -12.79
CA LEU A 2 15.68 5.93 -12.31
C LEU A 2 14.45 6.00 -13.23
N GLU A 3 13.26 6.00 -12.67
CA GLU A 3 12.02 6.38 -13.34
C GLU A 3 11.80 7.88 -13.16
N LEU A 4 11.49 8.57 -14.26
CA LEU A 4 11.21 10.00 -14.27
C LEU A 4 9.69 10.23 -14.25
N VAL A 5 9.26 11.19 -13.44
CA VAL A 5 7.86 11.55 -13.24
C VAL A 5 7.70 13.03 -13.50
N ASP A 6 6.92 13.36 -14.53
CA ASP A 6 6.59 14.74 -14.93
C ASP A 6 5.84 15.46 -13.80
N ASP A 7 6.02 16.78 -13.67
CA ASP A 7 5.22 17.61 -12.77
C ASP A 7 3.72 17.60 -13.08
N ARG A 8 3.29 17.11 -14.25
CA ARG A 8 1.86 16.91 -14.57
C ARG A 8 1.38 15.47 -14.36
N ASP A 9 2.23 14.57 -13.90
CA ASP A 9 1.79 13.21 -13.59
C ASP A 9 0.70 13.27 -12.50
N PRO A 10 -0.45 12.60 -12.70
CA PRO A 10 -1.57 12.68 -11.76
C PRO A 10 -1.25 12.11 -10.36
N ARG A 11 -0.14 11.38 -10.21
CA ARG A 11 0.37 10.93 -8.90
C ARG A 11 0.99 12.07 -8.10
N VAL A 12 1.38 13.18 -8.74
CA VAL A 12 1.92 14.37 -8.07
C VAL A 12 0.75 15.29 -7.73
N VAL A 13 0.50 15.45 -6.43
CA VAL A 13 -0.65 16.22 -5.93
C VAL A 13 -0.15 17.55 -5.37
N PHE A 14 -0.69 18.64 -5.89
CA PHE A 14 -0.37 20.01 -5.47
C PHE A 14 -1.56 20.63 -4.73
N GLU A 15 -1.33 21.08 -3.50
CA GLU A 15 -2.37 21.68 -2.65
C GLU A 15 -1.92 23.00 -2.02
N PRO A 16 -2.85 23.93 -1.77
CA PRO A 16 -4.17 24.04 -2.41
C PRO A 16 -4.02 24.26 -3.93
N GLN A 17 -4.86 23.64 -4.75
CA GLN A 17 -4.70 23.64 -6.21
C GLN A 17 -4.63 25.05 -6.83
N ASP A 18 -5.37 26.01 -6.27
CA ASP A 18 -5.42 27.41 -6.71
C ASP A 18 -4.15 28.22 -6.34
N SER A 19 -3.30 27.65 -5.49
CA SER A 19 -2.03 28.25 -5.06
C SER A 19 -0.84 27.83 -5.92
N TRP A 20 -1.04 26.92 -6.87
CA TRP A 20 -0.02 26.44 -7.80
C TRP A 20 -0.31 26.91 -9.23
N ILE A 21 0.74 27.26 -9.95
CA ILE A 21 0.67 27.70 -11.34
C ILE A 21 1.49 26.77 -12.23
N LEU A 22 0.89 26.34 -13.34
CA LEU A 22 1.59 25.63 -14.41
C LEU A 22 2.29 26.64 -15.32
N ALA A 23 3.57 26.39 -15.59
CA ALA A 23 4.39 27.12 -16.55
C ALA A 23 5.29 26.13 -17.30
N GLY A 24 6.42 26.60 -17.83
CA GLY A 24 7.44 25.77 -18.46
C GLY A 24 7.97 26.35 -19.76
N GLY A 25 9.02 25.70 -20.28
CA GLY A 25 9.67 26.09 -21.52
C GLY A 25 10.65 25.02 -21.98
N LYS A 26 11.39 25.28 -23.06
CA LYS A 26 12.27 24.29 -23.70
C LYS A 26 13.35 23.68 -22.81
N GLY A 27 13.65 24.30 -21.67
CA GLY A 27 14.64 23.81 -20.71
C GLY A 27 14.05 23.08 -19.50
N GLU A 28 12.74 22.84 -19.46
CA GLU A 28 12.10 22.01 -18.43
C GLU A 28 11.82 20.60 -18.98
N PHE A 29 11.76 19.61 -18.09
CA PHE A 29 11.34 18.26 -18.43
C PHE A 29 9.89 18.28 -18.96
N SER A 30 9.66 17.59 -20.08
CA SER A 30 8.44 17.67 -20.89
C SER A 30 7.91 19.09 -21.16
N GLN A 31 8.77 20.10 -21.05
CA GLN A 31 8.48 21.53 -21.21
C GLN A 31 7.49 22.10 -20.18
N THR A 32 7.35 21.49 -19.00
CA THR A 32 6.41 21.93 -17.95
C THR A 32 7.06 22.10 -16.58
N THR A 33 6.51 23.01 -15.77
CA THR A 33 6.87 23.13 -14.35
C THR A 33 5.68 23.66 -13.54
N HIS A 34 5.50 23.16 -12.33
CA HIS A 34 4.54 23.68 -11.36
C HIS A 34 5.23 24.54 -10.31
N GLY A 35 4.72 25.74 -10.10
CA GLY A 35 5.29 26.65 -9.10
C GLY A 35 4.29 27.25 -8.15
N THR A 36 4.78 27.64 -6.99
CA THR A 36 4.01 28.37 -5.99
C THR A 36 4.87 29.42 -5.31
N ARG A 37 4.21 30.43 -4.74
CA ARG A 37 4.79 31.43 -3.83
C ARG A 37 4.02 31.50 -2.51
N THR A 38 3.05 30.60 -2.34
CA THR A 38 2.13 30.58 -1.21
C THR A 38 2.80 29.80 -0.08
N SER A 39 2.89 30.40 1.10
CA SER A 39 3.38 29.70 2.28
C SER A 39 2.38 28.59 2.66
N ASN A 40 2.89 27.45 3.12
CA ASN A 40 2.18 26.22 3.42
C ASN A 40 1.54 25.50 2.22
N ALA A 41 1.80 25.94 0.98
CA ALA A 41 1.47 25.14 -0.19
C ALA A 41 2.33 23.87 -0.22
N THR A 42 1.72 22.74 -0.59
CA THR A 42 2.33 21.41 -0.54
C THR A 42 2.33 20.72 -1.89
N MET A 43 3.37 19.91 -2.12
CA MET A 43 3.40 18.87 -3.14
C MET A 43 3.54 17.52 -2.43
N THR A 44 2.74 16.53 -2.80
CA THR A 44 2.88 15.14 -2.33
C THR A 44 3.03 14.18 -3.50
N PHE A 45 3.77 13.11 -3.28
CA PHE A 45 3.97 12.05 -4.25
C PHE A 45 4.18 10.71 -3.54
N ARG A 46 3.34 9.73 -3.86
CA ARG A 46 3.47 8.35 -3.35
C ARG A 46 4.18 7.49 -4.38
N PHE A 47 5.15 6.72 -3.92
CA PHE A 47 5.94 5.83 -4.77
C PHE A 47 6.32 4.55 -4.05
N ASN A 48 6.54 3.51 -4.83
CA ASN A 48 7.15 2.29 -4.35
C ASN A 48 8.63 2.29 -4.77
N GLY A 49 9.55 2.35 -3.81
CA GLY A 49 10.96 2.15 -4.12
C GLY A 49 11.99 2.65 -3.13
N THR A 50 13.26 2.53 -3.52
CA THR A 50 14.39 2.62 -2.58
C THR A 50 15.09 3.98 -2.57
N TYR A 51 14.66 4.93 -3.40
CA TYR A 51 15.27 6.26 -3.51
C TYR A 51 14.37 7.22 -4.27
N ILE A 52 14.37 8.51 -3.91
CA ILE A 52 13.72 9.57 -4.69
C ILE A 52 14.50 10.89 -4.66
N GLU A 53 14.44 11.65 -5.75
CA GLU A 53 14.90 13.03 -5.84
C GLU A 53 13.86 13.93 -6.50
N VAL A 54 13.90 15.21 -6.13
CA VAL A 54 13.08 16.27 -6.72
C VAL A 54 13.97 17.23 -7.48
N ARG A 55 13.59 17.50 -8.73
CA ARG A 55 14.28 18.41 -9.63
C ARG A 55 13.36 19.59 -9.95
N GLY A 56 13.96 20.76 -10.04
CA GLY A 56 13.20 21.98 -10.26
C GLY A 56 14.06 23.14 -10.75
N THR A 57 13.42 24.29 -10.84
CA THR A 57 14.04 25.51 -11.36
C THR A 57 14.18 26.56 -10.27
N ASN A 58 15.41 26.98 -10.00
CA ASN A 58 15.65 28.12 -9.13
C ASN A 58 15.25 29.39 -9.88
N PRO A 59 14.35 30.23 -9.33
CA PRO A 59 13.91 31.43 -10.00
C PRO A 59 15.05 32.44 -10.14
N LYS A 60 14.94 33.33 -11.14
CA LYS A 60 15.79 34.52 -11.20
C LYS A 60 15.32 35.60 -10.22
N LEU A 61 16.22 36.50 -9.85
CA LEU A 61 15.97 37.59 -8.89
C LEU A 61 14.75 38.45 -9.24
N ALA A 62 14.55 38.74 -10.52
CA ALA A 62 13.40 39.52 -10.99
C ALA A 62 12.04 38.81 -10.79
N GLU A 63 12.02 37.48 -10.64
CA GLU A 63 10.81 36.69 -10.45
C GLU A 63 10.51 36.36 -8.99
N SER A 64 11.54 36.32 -8.15
CA SER A 64 11.41 36.01 -6.72
C SER A 64 12.44 36.85 -5.95
N PRO A 65 12.03 37.96 -5.33
CA PRO A 65 12.94 38.81 -4.56
C PRO A 65 13.39 38.15 -3.25
N VAL A 66 12.68 37.10 -2.82
CA VAL A 66 12.99 36.30 -1.64
C VAL A 66 13.38 34.89 -2.10
N SER A 67 14.40 34.30 -1.48
CA SER A 67 14.78 32.90 -1.77
C SER A 67 13.68 31.95 -1.27
N PRO A 68 13.24 30.97 -2.07
CA PRO A 68 12.31 29.98 -1.56
C PRO A 68 12.97 29.21 -0.42
N VAL A 69 12.19 28.92 0.62
CA VAL A 69 12.57 27.93 1.63
C VAL A 69 11.53 26.84 1.56
N THR A 70 11.99 25.64 1.25
CA THR A 70 11.13 24.47 1.12
C THR A 70 11.62 23.35 2.01
N VAL A 71 10.66 22.62 2.57
CA VAL A 71 10.90 21.54 3.52
C VAL A 71 10.38 20.25 2.91
N PHE A 72 11.25 19.26 2.82
CA PHE A 72 10.93 17.92 2.34
C PHE A 72 10.93 16.92 3.49
N THR A 73 9.92 16.06 3.52
CA THR A 73 9.80 14.93 4.43
C THR A 73 9.47 13.67 3.62
N ILE A 74 10.15 12.57 3.89
CA ILE A 74 9.76 11.24 3.42
C ILE A 74 9.07 10.56 4.58
N ASP A 75 7.85 10.10 4.36
CA ASP A 75 6.96 9.55 5.37
C ASP A 75 6.85 10.57 6.53
N ASP A 76 7.18 10.15 7.76
CA ASP A 76 7.29 11.02 8.93
C ASP A 76 8.75 11.21 9.39
N GLY A 77 9.68 11.11 8.44
CA GLY A 77 11.12 11.21 8.66
C GLY A 77 11.61 12.62 9.01
N THR A 78 12.92 12.73 9.22
CA THR A 78 13.55 14.03 9.53
C THR A 78 13.42 15.02 8.36
N PRO A 79 12.94 16.26 8.61
CA PRO A 79 12.81 17.25 7.55
C PRO A 79 14.15 17.69 6.95
N VAL A 80 14.18 17.84 5.63
CA VAL A 80 15.32 18.36 4.87
C VAL A 80 14.96 19.71 4.26
N TYR A 81 15.78 20.73 4.50
CA TYR A 81 15.54 22.09 4.04
C TYR A 81 16.30 22.37 2.74
N TYR A 82 15.61 22.99 1.78
CA TYR A 82 16.19 23.53 0.56
C TYR A 82 15.94 25.03 0.50
N ALA A 83 17.03 25.80 0.49
CA ALA A 83 17.03 27.26 0.45
C ALA A 83 18.14 27.74 -0.52
N PRO A 84 17.88 27.75 -1.84
CA PRO A 84 18.89 28.11 -2.82
C PRO A 84 19.18 29.61 -2.79
N ARG A 85 20.42 29.98 -3.13
CA ARG A 85 20.73 31.38 -3.43
C ARG A 85 20.11 31.76 -4.78
N ILE A 86 19.31 32.82 -4.78
CA ILE A 86 18.77 33.39 -6.02
C ILE A 86 19.86 34.17 -6.79
N LEU A 87 19.88 33.98 -8.10
CA LEU A 87 20.82 34.59 -9.05
C LEU A 87 20.06 35.46 -10.07
N GLU A 88 20.79 36.21 -10.89
CA GLU A 88 20.21 37.03 -11.97
C GLU A 88 19.54 36.20 -13.08
N THR A 89 19.94 34.94 -13.20
CA THR A 89 19.40 33.99 -14.17
C THR A 89 18.77 32.81 -13.48
N ALA A 90 17.70 32.27 -14.06
CA ALA A 90 17.09 31.05 -13.59
C ALA A 90 18.06 29.87 -13.81
N VAL A 91 18.03 28.89 -12.91
CA VAL A 91 18.87 27.69 -13.01
C VAL A 91 17.95 26.48 -12.99
N GLN A 92 17.91 25.76 -14.10
CA GLN A 92 17.01 24.61 -14.31
C GLN A 92 17.63 23.30 -13.80
N HIS A 93 16.79 22.27 -13.65
CA HIS A 93 17.14 20.89 -13.24
C HIS A 93 17.96 20.79 -11.94
N GLN A 94 17.77 21.76 -11.05
CA GLN A 94 18.43 21.80 -9.75
C GLN A 94 17.90 20.68 -8.87
N LYS A 95 18.81 19.95 -8.22
CA LYS A 95 18.44 18.96 -7.21
C LYS A 95 18.02 19.68 -5.96
N MET A 96 16.72 19.77 -5.75
CA MET A 96 16.13 20.42 -4.58
C MET A 96 16.15 19.49 -3.38
N PHE A 97 15.96 18.20 -3.64
CA PHE A 97 15.93 17.15 -2.63
C PHE A 97 16.47 15.85 -3.20
N ALA A 98 17.07 15.03 -2.33
CA ALA A 98 17.28 13.61 -2.54
C ALA A 98 17.16 12.90 -1.20
N SER A 99 16.50 11.75 -1.20
CA SER A 99 16.46 10.87 -0.05
C SER A 99 17.83 10.21 0.18
N ALA A 100 18.06 9.71 1.39
CA ALA A 100 18.99 8.61 1.59
C ALA A 100 18.45 7.34 0.89
N ASN A 101 19.20 6.24 0.97
CA ASN A 101 18.66 4.93 0.59
C ASN A 101 17.50 4.59 1.54
N LEU A 102 16.34 4.31 0.95
CA LEU A 102 15.14 3.87 1.63
C LEU A 102 15.08 2.34 1.60
N MET A 103 14.31 1.75 2.51
CA MET A 103 13.92 0.35 2.36
C MET A 103 13.06 0.20 1.11
N ASP A 104 13.03 -0.99 0.51
CA ASP A 104 12.11 -1.21 -0.60
C ASP A 104 10.66 -1.27 -0.08
N GLY A 105 9.72 -0.63 -0.78
CA GLY A 105 8.34 -0.52 -0.33
C GLY A 105 7.68 0.82 -0.66
N GLU A 106 6.46 1.00 -0.16
CA GLU A 106 5.66 2.22 -0.35
C GLU A 106 6.15 3.36 0.55
N HIS A 107 6.32 4.53 -0.04
CA HIS A 107 6.76 5.77 0.61
C HIS A 107 5.90 6.95 0.15
N GLU A 108 5.80 7.97 1.00
CA GLU A 108 5.20 9.26 0.68
C GLU A 108 6.24 10.39 0.80
N LEU A 109 6.53 11.06 -0.31
CA LEU A 109 7.25 12.32 -0.29
C LEU A 109 6.28 13.48 -0.10
N ARG A 110 6.58 14.36 0.86
CA ARG A 110 5.88 15.62 1.08
C ARG A 110 6.85 16.80 1.05
N MET A 111 6.52 17.80 0.26
CA MET A 111 7.20 19.08 0.17
C MET A 111 6.28 20.18 0.69
N VAL A 112 6.81 21.13 1.45
CA VAL A 112 6.11 22.34 1.92
C VAL A 112 6.90 23.57 1.54
N ASN A 113 6.27 24.54 0.88
CA ASN A 113 6.86 25.87 0.75
C ASN A 113 6.64 26.66 2.04
N THR A 114 7.69 26.96 2.79
CA THR A 114 7.57 27.66 4.08
C THR A 114 7.72 29.17 3.93
N GLU A 115 8.46 29.64 2.92
CA GLU A 115 8.70 31.07 2.72
C GLU A 115 7.60 31.75 1.89
N ALA A 116 6.92 32.73 2.49
CA ALA A 116 5.96 33.54 1.78
C ALA A 116 6.69 34.42 0.74
N ASN A 117 6.16 34.49 -0.49
CA ASN A 117 6.76 35.22 -1.62
C ASN A 117 8.08 34.63 -2.17
N GLY A 118 8.66 33.62 -1.52
CA GLY A 118 9.72 32.81 -2.09
C GLY A 118 9.12 31.85 -3.12
N LYS A 119 9.40 32.07 -4.41
CA LYS A 119 8.84 31.26 -5.48
C LYS A 119 9.65 29.98 -5.67
N VAL A 120 8.96 28.85 -5.67
CA VAL A 120 9.54 27.55 -5.99
C VAL A 120 8.93 27.00 -7.27
N TRP A 121 9.73 26.27 -8.06
CA TRP A 121 9.31 25.59 -9.29
C TRP A 121 9.76 24.13 -9.24
N VAL A 122 8.82 23.21 -9.29
CA VAL A 122 9.02 21.75 -9.38
C VAL A 122 8.89 21.37 -10.86
N ASP A 123 9.89 20.66 -11.40
CA ASP A 123 10.01 20.28 -12.81
C ASP A 123 9.72 18.79 -12.98
N TYR A 124 10.48 17.93 -12.32
CA TYR A 124 10.21 16.49 -12.33
C TYR A 124 10.73 15.81 -11.06
N LEU A 125 10.21 14.63 -10.80
CA LEU A 125 10.73 13.73 -9.79
C LEU A 125 11.47 12.58 -10.47
N ALA A 126 12.49 12.05 -9.82
CA ALA A 126 13.15 10.84 -10.27
C ALA A 126 13.30 9.89 -9.08
N PHE A 127 12.80 8.67 -9.20
CA PHE A 127 12.90 7.68 -8.14
C PHE A 127 13.50 6.39 -8.67
N ILE A 128 14.15 5.61 -7.82
CA ILE A 128 14.49 4.23 -8.14
C ILE A 128 13.24 3.45 -7.79
N PRO A 129 12.48 2.92 -8.78
CA PRO A 129 11.39 2.05 -8.47
C PRO A 129 11.91 0.94 -7.60
N GLY A 130 11.07 0.55 -6.66
CA GLY A 130 11.30 -0.65 -5.91
C GLY A 130 11.52 -1.80 -6.87
N LYS A 131 12.08 -2.87 -6.38
CA LYS A 131 11.87 -4.10 -7.10
C LYS A 131 10.36 -4.33 -6.97
N ALA A 132 9.60 -3.93 -8.00
CA ALA A 132 8.31 -4.53 -8.29
C ALA A 132 8.67 -5.97 -8.62
N GLU A 133 8.96 -6.74 -7.58
CA GLU A 133 9.58 -8.02 -7.71
C GLU A 133 8.56 -8.82 -8.53
N LYS A 134 8.94 -9.23 -9.75
CA LYS A 134 8.05 -10.00 -10.60
C LYS A 134 7.81 -11.32 -9.88
N ARG A 135 6.75 -11.37 -9.08
CA ARG A 135 6.41 -12.54 -8.30
C ARG A 135 6.01 -13.64 -9.28
N VAL A 136 6.65 -14.78 -9.13
CA VAL A 136 6.21 -16.02 -9.77
C VAL A 136 5.17 -16.63 -8.85
N LEU A 137 3.94 -16.73 -9.35
CA LEU A 137 2.88 -17.46 -8.67
C LEU A 137 3.06 -18.95 -8.92
N VAL A 138 2.95 -19.74 -7.87
CA VAL A 138 3.04 -21.19 -7.87
C VAL A 138 1.76 -21.73 -7.26
N ASP A 139 0.97 -22.38 -8.08
CA ASP A 139 -0.28 -23.02 -7.68
C ASP A 139 -0.01 -24.15 -6.66
N ASP A 140 -0.93 -24.41 -5.74
CA ASP A 140 -0.86 -25.58 -4.84
C ASP A 140 -0.80 -26.90 -5.61
N SER A 141 -1.34 -26.95 -6.83
CA SER A 141 -1.26 -28.15 -7.69
C SER A 141 -0.02 -28.20 -8.59
N ASP A 142 0.90 -27.24 -8.49
CA ASP A 142 2.15 -27.23 -9.27
C ASP A 142 3.05 -28.42 -8.90
N GLN A 143 3.66 -29.05 -9.91
CA GLN A 143 4.51 -30.24 -9.72
C GLN A 143 5.76 -29.98 -8.88
N ARG A 144 6.15 -28.72 -8.69
CA ARG A 144 7.25 -28.32 -7.81
C ARG A 144 6.87 -28.35 -6.33
N VAL A 145 5.58 -28.43 -6.01
CA VAL A 145 5.09 -28.52 -4.64
C VAL A 145 4.92 -29.99 -4.26
N SER A 146 5.54 -30.39 -3.16
CA SER A 146 5.49 -31.76 -2.65
C SER A 146 4.73 -31.82 -1.34
N TYR A 147 3.98 -32.91 -1.15
CA TYR A 147 3.11 -33.12 0.00
C TYR A 147 3.40 -34.48 0.63
N SER A 148 3.57 -34.52 1.94
CA SER A 148 3.84 -35.75 2.70
C SER A 148 3.15 -35.76 4.07
N PRO A 149 2.94 -36.94 4.67
CA PRO A 149 3.06 -38.26 4.04
C PRO A 149 1.98 -38.48 2.97
N GLU A 150 2.20 -39.46 2.10
CA GLU A 150 1.22 -39.85 1.08
C GLU A 150 -0.12 -40.18 1.75
N ASN A 151 -1.22 -39.61 1.25
CA ASN A 151 -2.60 -39.70 1.79
C ASN A 151 -2.95 -38.81 3.01
N ALA A 152 -2.03 -37.98 3.52
CA ALA A 152 -2.37 -36.99 4.56
C ALA A 152 -2.98 -35.69 4.01
N TRP A 153 -2.94 -35.51 2.69
CA TRP A 153 -3.41 -34.32 1.99
C TRP A 153 -4.55 -34.67 1.03
N PHE A 154 -5.52 -33.79 0.92
CA PHE A 154 -6.66 -33.93 0.00
C PHE A 154 -6.86 -32.66 -0.83
N ARG A 155 -7.27 -32.82 -2.08
CA ARG A 155 -7.58 -31.69 -2.97
C ARG A 155 -8.99 -31.17 -2.73
N SER A 156 -9.14 -29.86 -2.80
CA SER A 156 -10.40 -29.12 -2.77
C SER A 156 -10.30 -27.96 -3.76
N GLY A 157 -11.24 -27.01 -3.72
CA GLY A 157 -11.24 -25.87 -4.62
C GLY A 157 -12.58 -25.17 -4.74
N ILE A 158 -12.58 -23.84 -4.78
CA ILE A 158 -13.70 -23.01 -5.26
C ILE A 158 -13.20 -21.95 -6.25
N PRO A 159 -14.03 -21.43 -7.18
CA PRO A 159 -13.60 -20.48 -8.21
C PRO A 159 -12.89 -19.21 -7.71
N GLU A 160 -13.11 -18.84 -6.45
CA GLU A 160 -12.50 -17.70 -5.78
C GLU A 160 -11.04 -17.95 -5.33
N GLU A 161 -10.59 -19.20 -5.29
CA GLU A 161 -9.20 -19.60 -4.98
C GLU A 161 -8.31 -19.46 -6.23
N TYR A 162 -6.99 -19.45 -6.07
CA TYR A 162 -6.07 -19.38 -7.21
C TYR A 162 -6.21 -20.65 -8.05
N ASN A 163 -6.45 -20.47 -9.36
CA ASN A 163 -6.89 -21.52 -10.30
C ASN A 163 -8.04 -22.43 -9.84
N GLY A 164 -8.76 -22.04 -8.80
CA GLY A 164 -9.83 -22.81 -8.21
C GLY A 164 -9.39 -24.11 -7.55
N THR A 165 -8.16 -24.20 -7.03
CA THR A 165 -7.62 -25.38 -6.35
C THR A 165 -7.12 -25.05 -4.95
N THR A 166 -7.18 -26.04 -4.06
CA THR A 166 -6.50 -26.02 -2.75
C THR A 166 -6.05 -27.43 -2.36
N HIS A 167 -4.97 -27.51 -1.59
CA HIS A 167 -4.56 -28.73 -0.87
C HIS A 167 -4.81 -28.54 0.63
N GLY A 168 -5.68 -29.38 1.16
CA GLY A 168 -6.07 -29.42 2.56
C GLY A 168 -5.39 -30.53 3.34
N THR A 169 -5.07 -30.29 4.61
CA THR A 169 -4.75 -31.36 5.57
C THR A 169 -5.29 -31.04 6.96
N ASN A 170 -5.69 -32.09 7.67
CA ASN A 170 -6.05 -32.07 9.09
C ASN A 170 -5.19 -33.03 9.92
N THR A 171 -4.16 -33.61 9.30
CA THR A 171 -3.27 -34.61 9.91
C THR A 171 -2.09 -33.89 10.52
N THR A 172 -1.80 -34.15 11.80
CA THR A 172 -0.63 -33.58 12.47
C THR A 172 0.67 -34.08 11.82
N ASN A 173 1.67 -33.21 11.71
CA ASN A 173 2.96 -33.44 11.04
C ASN A 173 2.86 -33.72 9.53
N ALA A 174 1.71 -33.43 8.91
CA ALA A 174 1.63 -33.37 7.46
C ALA A 174 2.38 -32.13 6.95
N GLU A 175 3.24 -32.32 5.97
CA GLU A 175 4.16 -31.30 5.45
C GLU A 175 3.92 -31.02 3.96
N MET A 176 4.05 -29.75 3.59
CA MET A 176 4.26 -29.28 2.23
C MET A 176 5.67 -28.73 2.11
N VAL A 177 6.39 -29.08 1.05
CA VAL A 177 7.74 -28.59 0.76
C VAL A 177 7.80 -28.01 -0.65
N PHE A 178 8.45 -26.85 -0.77
CA PHE A 178 8.67 -26.15 -2.03
C PHE A 178 10.08 -25.53 -2.09
N SER A 179 10.85 -25.89 -3.12
CA SER A 179 12.18 -25.31 -3.37
C SER A 179 12.12 -24.23 -4.44
N PHE A 180 12.85 -23.13 -4.23
CA PHE A 180 12.90 -21.99 -5.15
C PHE A 180 14.26 -21.29 -5.09
N GLU A 181 14.60 -20.56 -6.16
CA GLU A 181 15.77 -19.69 -6.21
C GLU A 181 15.27 -18.24 -6.19
N GLY A 182 15.60 -17.47 -5.16
CA GLY A 182 14.98 -16.17 -4.97
C GLY A 182 15.41 -15.36 -3.76
N THR A 183 14.77 -14.20 -3.60
CA THR A 183 15.01 -13.24 -2.51
C THR A 183 13.82 -13.10 -1.56
N TYR A 184 12.68 -13.69 -1.90
CA TYR A 184 11.43 -13.48 -1.17
C TYR A 184 10.43 -14.60 -1.42
N ILE A 185 9.61 -14.94 -0.41
CA ILE A 185 8.52 -15.93 -0.51
C ILE A 185 7.32 -15.50 0.33
N GLU A 186 6.11 -15.76 -0.17
CA GLU A 186 4.83 -15.67 0.53
C GLU A 186 4.02 -16.95 0.33
N VAL A 187 3.21 -17.29 1.34
CA VAL A 187 2.26 -18.41 1.29
C VAL A 187 0.85 -17.91 1.54
N TYR A 188 -0.07 -18.31 0.67
CA TYR A 188 -1.48 -17.97 0.72
C TYR A 188 -2.34 -19.23 0.89
N GLY A 189 -3.46 -19.07 1.60
CA GLY A 189 -4.40 -20.17 1.82
C GLY A 189 -5.80 -19.70 2.16
N THR A 190 -6.70 -20.67 2.27
CA THR A 190 -8.08 -20.47 2.71
C THR A 190 -8.23 -20.87 4.17
N LEU A 191 -8.74 -19.95 4.99
CA LEU A 191 -9.10 -20.19 6.38
C LEU A 191 -10.60 -20.37 6.46
N GLN A 192 -11.07 -21.58 6.77
CA GLN A 192 -12.50 -21.88 6.81
C GLN A 192 -13.13 -21.46 8.15
N SER A 193 -14.31 -20.83 8.12
CA SER A 193 -15.07 -20.54 9.35
C SER A 193 -15.31 -21.80 10.20
N GLY A 194 -15.09 -21.68 11.51
CA GLY A 194 -15.21 -22.77 12.48
C GLY A 194 -13.96 -23.65 12.61
N SER A 195 -12.89 -23.36 11.85
CA SER A 195 -11.61 -24.06 11.99
C SER A 195 -10.72 -23.40 13.04
N GLU A 196 -9.87 -24.23 13.66
CA GLU A 196 -8.75 -23.78 14.48
C GLU A 196 -7.46 -24.23 13.81
N VAL A 197 -6.78 -23.27 13.19
CA VAL A 197 -5.58 -23.50 12.38
C VAL A 197 -4.35 -23.39 13.27
N SER A 198 -3.42 -24.33 13.11
CA SER A 198 -2.10 -24.32 13.74
C SER A 198 -1.10 -24.91 12.77
N VAL A 199 -0.26 -24.06 12.20
CA VAL A 199 0.70 -24.43 11.16
C VAL A 199 2.03 -23.75 11.45
N VAL A 200 3.12 -24.43 11.11
CA VAL A 200 4.49 -23.95 11.27
C VAL A 200 5.12 -23.78 9.90
N PHE A 201 5.73 -22.61 9.67
CA PHE A 201 6.49 -22.30 8.47
C PHE A 201 7.97 -22.22 8.82
N SER A 202 8.84 -22.81 8.02
CA SER A 202 10.29 -22.61 8.09
C SER A 202 10.87 -22.50 6.70
N VAL A 203 11.91 -21.68 6.54
CA VAL A 203 12.67 -21.58 5.32
C VAL A 203 14.12 -21.93 5.67
N ASP A 204 14.68 -22.91 4.98
CA ASP A 204 16.01 -23.47 5.23
C ASP A 204 16.19 -23.84 6.73
N ASP A 205 17.36 -23.54 7.29
CA ASP A 205 17.68 -23.68 8.72
C ASP A 205 17.22 -22.47 9.57
N GLY A 206 16.31 -21.65 9.04
CA GLY A 206 15.76 -20.49 9.73
C GLY A 206 14.85 -20.86 10.91
N SER A 207 14.69 -19.92 11.85
CA SER A 207 13.78 -20.11 12.99
C SER A 207 12.33 -20.32 12.52
N PRO A 208 11.61 -21.33 13.05
CA PRO A 208 10.23 -21.60 12.66
C PRO A 208 9.28 -20.47 13.07
N PHE A 209 8.34 -20.14 12.18
CA PHE A 209 7.24 -19.22 12.41
C PHE A 209 5.95 -19.99 12.68
N ASN A 210 5.42 -19.87 13.88
CA ASN A 210 4.16 -20.50 14.29
C ASN A 210 2.98 -19.59 13.95
N TYR A 211 2.05 -20.07 13.14
CA TYR A 211 0.79 -19.41 12.84
C TYR A 211 -0.38 -20.18 13.47
N THR A 212 -1.05 -19.54 14.42
CA THR A 212 -2.24 -20.12 15.07
C THR A 212 -3.42 -19.16 14.98
N ARG A 213 -4.60 -19.65 14.61
CA ARG A 213 -5.80 -18.80 14.50
C ARG A 213 -7.10 -19.58 14.71
N ASN A 214 -7.98 -18.99 15.54
CA ASN A 214 -9.40 -19.35 15.60
C ASN A 214 -10.15 -18.58 14.53
N VAL A 215 -10.76 -19.28 13.57
CA VAL A 215 -11.34 -18.67 12.37
C VAL A 215 -12.85 -18.55 12.54
N THR A 216 -13.36 -17.33 12.69
CA THR A 216 -14.81 -17.08 12.83
C THR A 216 -15.52 -16.88 11.49
N GLU A 217 -14.79 -16.45 10.46
CA GLU A 217 -15.31 -16.17 9.12
C GLU A 217 -14.35 -16.75 8.08
N THR A 218 -14.89 -17.23 6.95
CA THR A 218 -14.07 -17.80 5.88
C THR A 218 -13.27 -16.69 5.20
N LEU A 219 -11.94 -16.82 5.18
CA LEU A 219 -11.03 -15.92 4.47
C LEU A 219 -10.35 -16.68 3.35
N ILE A 220 -10.52 -16.21 2.11
CA ILE A 220 -9.95 -16.82 0.90
C ILE A 220 -8.74 -16.01 0.47
N ARG A 221 -7.70 -16.67 -0.08
CA ARG A 221 -6.42 -16.03 -0.48
C ARG A 221 -5.81 -15.20 0.64
N GLN A 222 -5.90 -15.69 1.87
CA GLN A 222 -5.31 -15.04 3.04
C GLN A 222 -3.80 -15.28 3.04
N LYS A 223 -3.00 -14.22 3.17
CA LYS A 223 -1.56 -14.37 3.42
C LYS A 223 -1.34 -14.96 4.80
N LEU A 224 -0.63 -16.08 4.85
CA LEU A 224 -0.33 -16.84 6.07
C LEU A 224 1.11 -16.64 6.54
N PHE A 225 2.04 -16.48 5.58
CA PHE A 225 3.46 -16.37 5.84
C PHE A 225 4.15 -15.50 4.78
N SER A 226 5.26 -14.87 5.17
CA SER A 226 6.19 -14.20 4.26
C SER A 226 7.60 -14.16 4.85
N SER A 227 8.63 -14.23 4.02
CA SER A 227 10.03 -14.07 4.45
C SER A 227 10.87 -13.34 3.41
N ASN A 228 11.71 -12.41 3.87
CA ASN A 228 12.79 -11.81 3.07
C ASN A 228 14.05 -12.66 3.25
N LEU A 229 14.73 -12.96 2.15
CA LEU A 229 15.85 -13.90 2.10
C LEU A 229 17.02 -13.27 1.34
N THR A 230 18.22 -13.78 1.59
CA THR A 230 19.38 -13.49 0.74
C THR A 230 19.20 -14.17 -0.60
N ASP A 231 19.62 -13.55 -1.70
CA ASP A 231 19.55 -14.18 -3.03
C ASP A 231 20.22 -15.56 -3.06
N GLY A 232 19.49 -16.60 -3.47
CA GLY A 232 20.00 -17.97 -3.56
C GLY A 232 18.92 -19.03 -3.64
N GLU A 233 19.34 -20.30 -3.56
CA GLU A 233 18.42 -21.45 -3.44
C GLU A 233 17.89 -21.58 -2.01
N HIS A 234 16.59 -21.84 -1.90
CA HIS A 234 15.85 -21.94 -0.65
C HIS A 234 14.85 -23.10 -0.68
N GLU A 235 14.52 -23.61 0.50
CA GLU A 235 13.48 -24.59 0.73
C GLU A 235 12.49 -24.10 1.78
N LEU A 236 11.23 -23.90 1.38
CA LEU A 236 10.12 -23.64 2.29
C LEU A 236 9.51 -24.97 2.75
N ARG A 237 9.28 -25.09 4.05
CA ARG A 237 8.51 -26.16 4.70
C ARG A 237 7.31 -25.59 5.43
N VAL A 238 6.16 -26.23 5.26
CA VAL A 238 4.90 -25.88 5.91
C VAL A 238 4.33 -27.13 6.57
N MET A 239 4.23 -27.13 7.90
CA MET A 239 3.82 -28.28 8.68
C MET A 239 2.55 -28.00 9.47
N ASN A 240 1.52 -28.83 9.29
CA ASN A 240 0.34 -28.78 10.17
C ASN A 240 0.69 -29.33 11.55
N THR A 241 0.50 -28.54 12.60
CA THR A 241 0.85 -28.91 13.98
C THR A 241 -0.36 -29.28 14.84
N ARG A 242 -1.54 -29.43 14.24
CA ARG A 242 -2.75 -29.77 14.98
C ARG A 242 -3.64 -30.78 14.28
N GLU A 243 -4.03 -31.79 15.05
CA GLU A 243 -5.00 -32.78 14.63
C GLU A 243 -6.40 -32.16 14.51
N GLY A 244 -7.07 -32.41 13.39
CA GLY A 244 -8.43 -31.91 13.12
C GLY A 244 -8.51 -30.42 12.77
N GLY A 245 -7.43 -29.65 12.90
CA GLY A 245 -7.34 -28.28 12.41
C GLY A 245 -7.03 -28.27 10.91
N VAL A 246 -8.04 -28.07 10.07
CA VAL A 246 -7.84 -28.09 8.62
C VAL A 246 -7.16 -26.80 8.16
N ILE A 247 -6.01 -26.92 7.50
CA ILE A 247 -5.40 -25.84 6.73
C ILE A 247 -5.60 -26.13 5.23
N PHE A 248 -6.00 -25.13 4.45
CA PHE A 248 -6.06 -25.19 2.99
C PHE A 248 -5.00 -24.26 2.41
N LEU A 249 -3.99 -24.83 1.74
CA LEU A 249 -2.99 -24.08 0.98
C LEU A 249 -3.52 -23.84 -0.45
N ASP A 250 -3.35 -22.61 -0.93
CA ASP A 250 -3.92 -22.12 -2.20
C ASP A 250 -2.81 -21.83 -3.23
N TYR A 251 -1.90 -20.91 -2.92
CA TYR A 251 -0.75 -20.65 -3.78
C TYR A 251 0.43 -20.05 -3.02
N LEU A 252 1.60 -20.09 -3.65
CA LEU A 252 2.80 -19.42 -3.21
C LEU A 252 3.16 -18.30 -4.19
N ALA A 253 3.83 -17.27 -3.69
CA ALA A 253 4.39 -16.22 -4.52
C ALA A 253 5.83 -15.97 -4.09
N TYR A 254 6.78 -16.12 -4.99
CA TYR A 254 8.19 -15.88 -4.69
C TYR A 254 8.80 -14.94 -5.70
N VAL A 255 9.92 -14.33 -5.33
CA VAL A 255 10.68 -13.49 -6.24
C VAL A 255 11.89 -14.26 -6.71
N PRO A 256 12.02 -14.50 -8.03
CA PRO A 256 13.19 -15.17 -8.57
C PRO A 256 14.43 -14.28 -8.53
N SER A 257 15.58 -14.91 -8.34
CA SER A 257 16.90 -14.28 -8.48
C SER A 257 17.06 -13.59 -9.84
N GLU A 258 17.77 -12.46 -9.88
CA GLU A 258 17.97 -11.69 -11.12
C GLU A 258 18.80 -12.49 -12.14
N GLY A 259 18.13 -13.14 -13.09
CA GLY A 259 18.73 -14.04 -14.08
C GLY A 259 17.91 -15.31 -14.31
N GLY A 260 17.04 -15.66 -13.36
CA GLY A 260 16.07 -16.75 -13.45
C GLY A 260 14.88 -16.41 -14.35
N SER A 261 15.10 -16.29 -15.66
CA SER A 261 13.99 -16.45 -16.61
C SER A 261 13.44 -17.87 -16.44
N PRO A 262 12.12 -18.10 -16.41
CA PRO A 262 11.58 -19.45 -16.39
C PRO A 262 12.10 -20.16 -17.65
N SER A 263 13.04 -21.08 -17.47
CA SER A 263 13.53 -21.94 -18.53
C SER A 263 12.37 -22.87 -18.92
N VAL A 264 11.56 -22.42 -19.88
CA VAL A 264 10.70 -23.30 -20.65
C VAL A 264 11.64 -24.27 -21.35
N ARG A 265 11.73 -25.49 -20.81
CA ARG A 265 12.50 -26.58 -21.38
C ARG A 265 11.96 -26.85 -22.77
N SER A 266 12.63 -26.33 -23.80
CA SER A 266 12.34 -26.61 -25.20
C SER A 266 12.49 -28.10 -25.43
N THR A 267 11.37 -28.74 -25.74
CA THR A 267 11.31 -30.14 -26.20
C THR A 267 12.06 -30.23 -27.53
N PRO A 268 12.97 -31.21 -27.75
CA PRO A 268 13.67 -31.34 -29.01
C PRO A 268 12.68 -31.73 -30.12
N GLU A 269 12.74 -30.95 -31.18
CA GLU A 269 11.99 -31.08 -32.43
C GLU A 269 12.34 -32.42 -33.12
N PRO A 270 11.36 -33.28 -33.45
CA PRO A 270 11.65 -34.52 -34.15
C PRO A 270 11.91 -34.22 -35.63
N SER A 271 13.09 -34.63 -36.10
CA SER A 271 13.48 -34.55 -37.51
C SER A 271 12.49 -35.31 -38.40
N ALA A 272 12.03 -34.64 -39.45
CA ALA A 272 11.19 -35.23 -40.48
C ALA A 272 11.95 -36.35 -41.23
N SER A 273 11.47 -37.58 -41.09
CA SER A 273 11.77 -38.67 -42.02
C SER A 273 10.50 -39.03 -42.79
N SER A 274 10.56 -38.85 -44.10
CA SER A 274 9.55 -39.20 -45.09
C SER A 274 9.24 -40.71 -45.09
N SER A 275 7.98 -41.09 -44.94
CA SER A 275 7.46 -42.32 -45.53
C SER A 275 5.93 -42.44 -45.41
N GLY A 276 5.26 -42.45 -46.56
CA GLY A 276 4.21 -43.42 -46.87
C GLY A 276 2.79 -43.17 -46.34
N LEU A 277 1.90 -42.76 -47.26
CA LEU A 277 0.44 -42.81 -47.13
C LEU A 277 -0.08 -44.24 -46.83
N ASN A 278 -1.12 -44.33 -46.01
CA ASN A 278 -2.16 -45.38 -46.11
C ASN A 278 -3.54 -44.80 -45.72
N PRO A 279 -4.50 -44.69 -46.67
CA PRO A 279 -5.85 -44.18 -46.43
C PRO A 279 -6.90 -45.31 -46.41
N VAL A 280 -7.48 -45.60 -45.23
CA VAL A 280 -8.70 -46.42 -45.02
C VAL A 280 -9.23 -46.05 -43.61
N ALA A 281 -10.51 -45.96 -43.24
CA ALA A 281 -11.79 -45.60 -43.83
C ALA A 281 -12.84 -45.55 -42.67
N ILE A 282 -13.66 -44.49 -42.61
CA ILE A 282 -15.14 -44.47 -42.37
C ILE A 282 -15.77 -44.92 -41.00
N ALA A 283 -16.76 -44.10 -40.59
CA ALA A 283 -17.91 -44.28 -39.67
C ALA A 283 -17.69 -44.00 -38.16
N GLY A 284 -18.47 -43.18 -37.45
CA GLY A 284 -19.78 -42.59 -37.74
C GLY A 284 -20.83 -43.05 -36.72
N ILE A 285 -21.12 -42.19 -35.73
CA ILE A 285 -22.26 -42.16 -34.79
C ILE A 285 -22.21 -43.14 -33.59
N ALA A 286 -21.79 -42.65 -32.41
CA ALA A 286 -22.26 -43.15 -31.10
C ALA A 286 -21.94 -42.25 -29.87
N VAL A 287 -22.04 -40.90 -29.91
CA VAL A 287 -21.93 -40.10 -28.64
C VAL A 287 -22.84 -38.86 -28.56
N ALA A 288 -23.68 -38.57 -29.57
CA ALA A 288 -24.58 -37.40 -29.49
C ALA A 288 -25.84 -37.63 -28.62
N SER A 289 -26.17 -38.88 -28.28
CA SER A 289 -27.42 -39.22 -27.59
C SER A 289 -27.33 -39.03 -26.06
N LEU A 290 -26.13 -39.10 -25.45
CA LEU A 290 -26.01 -39.07 -23.99
C LEU A 290 -26.12 -37.65 -23.41
N VAL A 291 -25.63 -36.65 -24.14
CA VAL A 291 -25.64 -35.24 -23.68
C VAL A 291 -27.04 -34.67 -23.62
N VAL A 292 -27.93 -35.03 -24.56
CA VAL A 292 -29.32 -34.54 -24.57
C VAL A 292 -30.11 -35.07 -23.37
N PHE A 293 -29.94 -36.34 -23.00
CA PHE A 293 -30.65 -36.90 -21.83
C PHE A 293 -30.13 -36.34 -20.50
N VAL A 294 -28.82 -36.03 -20.40
CA VAL A 294 -28.26 -35.38 -19.21
C VAL A 294 -28.76 -33.95 -19.08
N VAL A 295 -28.81 -33.18 -20.18
CA VAL A 295 -29.30 -31.80 -20.17
C VAL A 295 -30.80 -31.74 -19.87
N VAL A 296 -31.61 -32.62 -20.47
CA VAL A 296 -33.06 -32.69 -20.17
C VAL A 296 -33.30 -33.15 -18.73
N GLY A 297 -32.53 -34.14 -18.24
CA GLY A 297 -32.60 -34.57 -16.85
C GLY A 297 -32.25 -33.45 -15.86
N PHE A 298 -31.21 -32.69 -16.16
CA PHE A 298 -30.80 -31.53 -15.34
C PHE A 298 -31.85 -30.43 -15.35
N LEU A 299 -32.45 -30.11 -16.51
CA LEU A 299 -33.50 -29.11 -16.61
C LEU A 299 -34.78 -29.53 -15.86
N VAL A 300 -35.17 -30.81 -15.93
CA VAL A 300 -36.32 -31.35 -15.16
C VAL A 300 -36.04 -31.36 -13.66
N TRP A 301 -34.82 -31.74 -13.25
CA TRP A 301 -34.40 -31.69 -11.84
C TRP A 301 -34.41 -30.25 -11.32
N TRP A 302 -33.86 -29.30 -12.09
CA TRP A 302 -33.85 -27.88 -11.79
C TRP A 302 -35.26 -27.28 -11.67
N TRP A 303 -36.18 -27.65 -12.58
CA TRP A 303 -37.56 -27.17 -12.53
C TRP A 303 -38.33 -27.75 -11.35
N ARG A 304 -38.12 -29.01 -10.99
CA ARG A 304 -38.73 -29.62 -9.80
C ARG A 304 -38.17 -29.08 -8.49
N PHE A 305 -36.88 -28.72 -8.45
CA PHE A 305 -36.24 -28.23 -7.23
C PHE A 305 -36.53 -26.74 -6.97
N ARG A 306 -36.68 -25.91 -8.02
CA ARG A 306 -37.13 -24.51 -7.89
C ARG A 306 -38.55 -24.36 -7.33
N GLY A 307 -39.40 -25.37 -7.46
CA GLY A 307 -40.75 -25.37 -6.92
C GLY A 307 -40.86 -25.52 -5.40
N ARG A 308 -39.76 -25.81 -4.68
CA ARG A 308 -39.78 -26.05 -3.22
C ARG A 308 -39.19 -24.93 -2.35
N ILE A 309 -38.72 -23.82 -2.95
CA ILE A 309 -38.10 -22.71 -2.19
C ILE A 309 -38.92 -21.39 -2.26
N ASN A 310 -40.06 -21.37 -2.94
CA ASN A 310 -40.97 -20.19 -2.98
C ASN A 310 -42.21 -20.33 -2.07
N GLY A 311 -42.16 -21.21 -1.07
CA GLY A 311 -43.30 -21.55 -0.20
C GLY A 311 -43.33 -20.92 1.20
N HIS A 312 -42.33 -20.15 1.64
CA HIS A 312 -42.23 -19.68 3.04
C HIS A 312 -42.04 -18.15 3.25
N TRP A 313 -42.50 -17.31 2.31
CA TRP A 313 -42.50 -15.84 2.50
C TRP A 313 -43.86 -15.16 2.24
N LYS A 314 -44.96 -15.80 2.65
CA LYS A 314 -46.30 -15.18 2.64
C LYS A 314 -47.10 -15.38 3.92
N VAL A 315 -46.50 -15.19 5.09
CA VAL A 315 -47.27 -14.91 6.33
C VAL A 315 -46.43 -14.02 7.26
N ALA A 316 -46.37 -12.70 7.01
CA ALA A 316 -46.10 -11.65 8.01
C ALA A 316 -46.00 -10.25 7.36
N ARG A 317 -47.02 -9.83 6.59
CA ARG A 317 -47.22 -8.39 6.31
C ARG A 317 -48.66 -8.11 5.89
N ARG A 318 -49.58 -8.36 6.81
CA ARG A 318 -50.92 -7.75 6.83
C ARG A 318 -51.30 -7.48 8.28
N ARG A 319 -50.84 -6.34 8.80
CA ARG A 319 -51.47 -5.59 9.90
C ARG A 319 -50.78 -4.24 10.07
N GLN A 320 -50.92 -3.40 9.05
CA GLN A 320 -50.84 -1.95 9.20
C GLN A 320 -51.65 -1.36 8.05
N MET A 321 -52.93 -1.14 8.31
CA MET A 321 -53.72 0.00 7.85
C MET A 321 -55.14 -0.17 8.40
N ASN A 322 -55.58 0.89 9.09
CA ASN A 322 -56.89 1.17 9.68
C ASN A 322 -56.89 1.08 11.20
N LEU A 323 -56.66 2.24 11.82
CA LEU A 323 -57.55 2.83 12.83
C LEU A 323 -57.01 4.22 13.24
N LYS A 324 -57.74 5.25 12.82
CA LYS A 324 -57.96 6.52 13.52
C LYS A 324 -59.45 6.86 13.30
N PRO A 325 -60.14 7.66 14.15
CA PRO A 325 -59.59 8.58 15.17
C PRO A 325 -60.31 8.64 16.54
N ASP A 326 -59.62 9.34 17.48
CA ASP A 326 -60.12 10.24 18.56
C ASP A 326 -60.96 9.72 19.75
N PRO A 327 -61.13 10.52 20.83
CA PRO A 327 -60.18 11.35 21.61
C PRO A 327 -60.34 11.11 23.14
N TYR A 328 -59.77 11.99 23.99
CA TYR A 328 -60.03 12.26 25.43
C TYR A 328 -58.86 12.07 26.41
N HIS A 329 -58.37 13.24 26.87
CA HIS A 329 -57.98 13.69 28.23
C HIS A 329 -57.16 12.82 29.20
N LEU A 330 -56.07 13.42 29.72
CA LEU A 330 -55.82 13.83 31.12
C LEU A 330 -54.43 14.54 31.17
N GLN A 331 -54.35 15.88 31.23
CA GLN A 331 -54.01 16.71 32.41
C GLN A 331 -52.76 16.24 33.18
N PHE A 332 -51.56 16.83 33.05
CA PHE A 332 -50.98 18.11 33.58
C PHE A 332 -49.75 17.74 34.46
N PRO A 333 -48.78 18.64 34.81
CA PRO A 333 -48.62 20.03 34.40
C PRO A 333 -47.21 20.41 33.87
N SER A 334 -47.24 21.63 33.36
CA SER A 334 -46.26 22.62 32.90
C SER A 334 -44.98 22.86 33.72
N ASN A 335 -43.99 23.44 33.02
CA ASN A 335 -42.93 24.40 33.43
C ASN A 335 -41.52 23.90 33.04
N LEU A 336 -40.65 24.61 32.30
CA LEU A 336 -40.46 26.05 32.11
C LEU A 336 -39.58 26.35 30.87
N PHE A 337 -39.82 27.54 30.32
CA PHE A 337 -38.97 28.41 29.51
C PHE A 337 -38.75 28.14 28.01
N SER A 338 -39.29 29.08 27.24
CA SER A 338 -38.95 29.45 25.87
C SER A 338 -38.87 31.00 25.81
N PRO A 339 -38.39 31.59 24.71
CA PRO A 339 -37.29 32.56 24.70
C PRO A 339 -37.76 33.97 24.28
N VAL A 340 -36.85 34.94 24.22
CA VAL A 340 -37.08 36.17 23.45
C VAL A 340 -35.84 36.59 22.67
N ARG A 341 -36.03 36.69 21.34
CA ARG A 341 -35.19 37.41 20.38
C ARG A 341 -35.99 38.63 19.93
N GLY A 342 -35.36 39.80 19.93
CA GLY A 342 -35.90 41.03 19.35
C GLY A 342 -34.77 41.92 18.81
N SER A 343 -34.93 42.36 17.57
CA SER A 343 -34.24 43.45 16.87
C SER A 343 -35.35 44.42 16.37
N PRO A 344 -35.11 45.60 15.74
CA PRO A 344 -33.86 46.27 15.33
C PRO A 344 -33.82 47.81 15.58
N GLY A 345 -32.69 48.46 15.27
CA GLY A 345 -32.63 49.93 15.09
C GLY A 345 -31.23 50.56 15.15
N SER A 346 -30.71 51.03 14.01
CA SER A 346 -29.64 52.06 13.84
C SER A 346 -30.30 53.47 13.73
N PRO A 347 -29.62 54.65 13.68
CA PRO A 347 -28.19 54.93 13.41
C PRO A 347 -27.54 56.07 14.24
N THR A 348 -26.21 56.29 14.09
CA THR A 348 -25.47 57.57 13.90
C THR A 348 -24.02 57.50 14.40
N ALA A 349 -23.09 58.03 13.59
CA ALA A 349 -21.67 58.26 13.87
C ALA A 349 -21.45 59.76 14.22
N PRO A 350 -20.23 60.33 14.27
CA PRO A 350 -18.91 59.89 14.74
C PRO A 350 -18.31 60.89 15.78
N SER A 351 -17.18 60.60 16.44
CA SER A 351 -16.25 61.66 16.92
C SER A 351 -14.92 61.12 17.44
N SER A 352 -13.85 61.52 16.76
CA SER A 352 -12.45 61.56 17.16
C SER A 352 -12.19 62.42 18.42
N ARG A 353 -11.21 62.06 19.26
CA ARG A 353 -9.96 62.86 19.46
C ARG A 353 -9.05 62.30 20.55
N LEU A 354 -7.75 62.46 20.26
CA LEU A 354 -6.57 62.37 21.12
C LEU A 354 -6.74 63.00 22.49
N THR A 355 -6.09 62.40 23.49
CA THR A 355 -5.16 63.10 24.39
C THR A 355 -4.06 62.16 24.89
N TRP A 356 -2.81 62.63 24.80
CA TRP A 356 -1.65 62.10 25.53
C TRP A 356 -1.74 62.49 27.02
N PRO A 357 -1.02 61.76 27.89
CA PRO A 357 0.03 62.46 28.65
C PRO A 357 1.38 61.73 28.60
N ARG A 358 2.44 62.54 28.48
CA ARG A 358 3.80 62.23 28.92
C ARG A 358 3.89 62.44 30.44
N ASP A 359 4.67 61.60 31.10
CA ASP A 359 5.89 61.94 31.87
C ASP A 359 6.35 60.61 32.52
N ASP A 360 7.48 60.05 32.12
CA ASP A 360 8.85 60.33 32.56
C ASP A 360 9.23 59.37 33.70
N ASP A 361 10.14 58.44 33.41
CA ASP A 361 11.17 58.06 34.36
C ASP A 361 12.28 57.26 33.65
N SER A 362 13.48 57.81 33.80
CA SER A 362 14.77 57.38 33.30
C SER A 362 15.25 56.08 33.92
N LEU A 363 15.81 55.15 33.13
CA LEU A 363 16.98 54.36 33.55
C LEU A 363 17.89 54.01 32.36
N THR A 364 19.11 54.53 32.46
CA THR A 364 20.28 54.24 31.63
C THR A 364 20.75 52.80 31.78
N ALA A 365 21.01 52.09 30.67
CA ALA A 365 21.72 50.81 30.67
C ALA A 365 22.97 50.91 29.79
N THR A 366 24.12 50.94 30.46
CA THR A 366 25.46 50.81 29.90
C THR A 366 25.81 49.35 29.61
N TRP A 367 26.47 49.14 28.46
CA TRP A 367 27.07 47.90 27.99
C TRP A 367 28.32 47.51 28.79
N THR A 368 28.45 46.22 29.13
CA THR A 368 29.74 45.52 29.30
C THR A 368 29.57 44.01 29.07
N ALA A 369 30.44 43.43 28.25
CA ALA A 369 30.57 42.00 27.97
C ALA A 369 31.26 41.23 29.11
N PRO A 370 31.27 39.89 29.06
CA PRO A 370 32.51 39.18 29.33
C PRO A 370 32.84 38.06 28.33
N SER A 371 34.12 38.01 28.01
CA SER A 371 34.85 36.88 27.42
C SER A 371 35.18 35.85 28.50
N GLU A 372 35.17 34.55 28.17
CA GLU A 372 36.14 33.62 28.78
C GLU A 372 36.44 32.40 27.89
N ARG A 373 37.68 31.95 28.03
CA ARG A 373 38.46 31.10 27.12
C ARG A 373 38.79 29.77 27.82
N ALA A 374 38.88 28.72 27.03
CA ALA A 374 39.19 27.34 27.38
C ALA A 374 40.44 27.12 28.26
N LYS A 375 40.42 26.04 29.06
CA LYS A 375 41.61 25.30 29.49
C LYS A 375 41.38 23.79 29.40
N TYR A 376 42.37 23.14 28.79
CA TYR A 376 42.62 21.70 28.72
C TYR A 376 43.01 21.13 30.08
N GLY A 377 42.69 19.85 30.31
CA GLY A 377 43.25 19.01 31.36
C GLY A 377 43.52 17.62 30.80
N GLU A 378 44.81 17.27 30.74
CA GLU A 378 45.38 15.98 30.35
C GLU A 378 45.98 15.33 31.61
N ALA A 379 45.73 14.04 31.83
CA ALA A 379 46.46 13.13 32.73
C ALA A 379 45.82 11.74 32.64
N ASP A 380 46.49 10.60 32.77
CA ASP A 380 47.85 10.20 32.45
C ASP A 380 47.83 8.66 32.37
N LEU A 381 48.86 8.09 31.73
CA LEU A 381 49.04 6.67 31.44
C LEU A 381 49.19 5.79 32.70
N ASN A 382 48.75 4.52 32.61
CA ASN A 382 49.40 3.44 33.36
C ASN A 382 49.28 2.06 32.65
N PRO A 383 50.40 1.40 32.29
CA PRO A 383 50.42 -0.01 31.91
C PRO A 383 51.36 -0.87 32.80
N ARG A 384 50.96 -2.12 33.09
CA ARG A 384 51.77 -3.36 33.36
C ARG A 384 50.84 -4.44 33.97
N LEU A 385 50.56 -5.57 33.31
CA LEU A 385 51.33 -6.84 33.09
C LEU A 385 51.18 -7.91 34.21
N TYR A 386 51.03 -9.17 33.75
CA TYR A 386 50.91 -10.50 34.42
C TYR A 386 49.55 -10.81 35.09
N GLY A 387 48.90 -11.96 34.93
CA GLY A 387 49.28 -13.27 34.40
C GLY A 387 49.01 -14.33 35.47
N SER A 388 47.95 -15.14 35.29
CA SER A 388 47.75 -16.54 35.74
C SER A 388 46.27 -16.91 35.64
#